data_AF-A0A9N9YI60-F1
#
_entry.id   AF-A0A9N9YI60-F1
#
_cell.length_a   1.000
_cell.length_b   1.000
_cell.length_c   1.000
_cell.angle_alpha   90.00
_cell.angle_beta   90.00
_cell.angle_gamma   90.00
#
_symmetry.space_group_name_H-M   'P 1'
#
loop_
_entity.id
_entity.type
_entity.pdbx_description
1 polymer ?
#
loop_
_entity_poly.entity_id
_entity_poly.type
_entity_poly.pdbx_seq_one_letter_code
_entity_poly.pdbx_strand_id
1 'polypeptide(L)'
;MAGKQEQELRGPINKTQRSVAASISSGAEGSDVQIFYQELNTTAISYRRIVNDKAKAEQKASLSIEPAWGTPMAAAAINGSNPLRTQLFYLSVDSDNRTNIAEAMFECQDSESFSTVSNTVISGSVDRLVHPETKLSALRLGDDLLRVFYQQTDSSIQALRWDDKSGWYGNKVRQNAHPGTAIAVAAAERKAVHIFYVGLTSMTLRVSIYDDQLGPKGFRRASSAEVGGTPSSDWRPTNSLTGIHVAGDGSFRCYWSQPNNGDIYTYWRDDSRWIGTHEARWGRVEGGFAGVGWSDQARLSLR
;
A
#
# COMPACT_ATOMS: atom_id res chain seq x y z
N MET A 1 -4.23 -19.72 24.68
CA MET A 1 -2.92 -19.36 24.11
C MET A 1 -2.87 -19.89 22.69
N ALA A 2 -3.29 -19.08 21.71
CA ALA A 2 -3.11 -19.41 20.29
C ALA A 2 -1.70 -18.97 19.90
N GLY A 3 -0.91 -19.87 19.33
CA GLY A 3 0.46 -19.58 18.90
C GLY A 3 0.47 -18.43 17.90
N LYS A 4 1.33 -17.44 18.13
CA LYS A 4 1.67 -16.42 17.12
C LYS A 4 2.25 -17.15 15.92
N GLN A 5 1.53 -17.22 14.81
CA GLN A 5 2.17 -17.43 13.52
C GLN A 5 2.83 -16.10 13.14
N GLU A 6 4.12 -15.99 13.46
CA GLU A 6 5.02 -15.00 12.84
C GLU A 6 4.97 -15.22 11.33
N GLN A 7 4.76 -14.16 10.55
CA GLN A 7 4.77 -14.27 9.09
C GLN A 7 6.24 -14.33 8.65
N GLU A 8 6.82 -15.52 8.64
CA GLU A 8 8.17 -15.71 8.09
C GLU A 8 8.15 -15.44 6.59
N LEU A 9 9.05 -14.59 6.10
CA LEU A 9 9.26 -14.34 4.67
C LEU A 9 9.97 -15.53 4.00
N ARG A 10 9.41 -16.74 4.11
CA ARG A 10 10.03 -18.02 3.69
C ARG A 10 9.02 -18.97 3.05
N GLY A 11 9.47 -19.67 2.00
CA GLY A 11 8.78 -20.80 1.39
C GLY A 11 7.53 -20.43 0.58
N PRO A 12 6.91 -21.42 -0.11
CA PRO A 12 5.65 -21.21 -0.80
C PRO A 12 4.61 -20.56 0.10
N ILE A 13 3.88 -19.60 -0.45
CA ILE A 13 2.86 -18.85 0.31
C ILE A 13 1.46 -19.42 0.08
N ASN A 14 0.65 -19.34 1.12
CA ASN A 14 -0.78 -19.60 1.01
C ASN A 14 -1.49 -18.40 0.36
N LYS A 15 -2.68 -18.64 -0.19
CA LYS A 15 -3.53 -17.58 -0.76
C LYS A 15 -3.77 -16.44 0.24
N THR A 16 -3.94 -16.78 1.52
CA THR A 16 -4.18 -15.81 2.60
C THR A 16 -2.99 -14.89 2.88
N GLN A 17 -1.79 -15.26 2.45
CA GLN A 17 -0.55 -14.50 2.63
C GLN A 17 -0.18 -13.68 1.39
N ARG A 18 -0.88 -13.87 0.27
CA ARG A 18 -0.61 -13.16 -0.98
C ARG A 18 -0.93 -11.68 -0.79
N SER A 19 0.07 -10.82 -0.97
CA SER A 19 -0.16 -9.40 -1.12
C SER A 19 -0.58 -9.06 -2.54
N VAL A 20 -1.39 -8.01 -2.67
CA VAL A 20 -1.80 -7.41 -3.94
C VAL A 20 -1.49 -5.93 -3.85
N ALA A 21 -0.93 -5.37 -4.91
CA ALA A 21 -0.80 -3.92 -5.09
C ALA A 21 -1.53 -3.50 -6.36
N ALA A 22 -2.06 -2.29 -6.35
CA ALA A 22 -2.66 -1.69 -7.53
C ALA A 22 -2.24 -0.23 -7.64
N SER A 23 -2.11 0.21 -8.89
CA SER A 23 -1.95 1.62 -9.24
C SER A 23 -2.87 1.95 -10.41
N ILE A 24 -3.10 3.23 -10.63
CA ILE A 24 -3.91 3.71 -11.75
C ILE A 24 -3.28 4.94 -12.37
N SER A 25 -3.26 4.98 -13.69
CA SER A 25 -3.12 6.19 -14.49
C SER A 25 -4.45 6.44 -15.20
N SER A 26 -5.00 7.64 -15.06
CA SER A 26 -6.29 8.00 -15.65
C SER A 26 -6.26 9.41 -16.20
N GLY A 27 -6.94 9.63 -17.33
CA GLY A 27 -7.08 10.93 -17.98
C GLY A 27 -8.28 10.97 -18.90
N ALA A 28 -8.35 11.98 -19.76
CA ALA A 28 -9.45 12.15 -20.71
C ALA A 28 -9.62 10.96 -21.68
N GLU A 29 -8.52 10.28 -21.99
CA GLU A 29 -8.49 9.16 -22.95
C GLU A 29 -8.82 7.80 -22.31
N GLY A 30 -9.01 7.76 -20.99
CA GLY A 30 -9.40 6.55 -20.28
C GLY A 30 -8.61 6.27 -19.01
N SER A 31 -8.68 5.02 -18.56
CA SER A 31 -8.03 4.52 -17.34
C SER A 31 -7.19 3.29 -17.64
N ASP A 32 -6.01 3.22 -17.03
CA ASP A 32 -5.13 2.07 -17.01
C ASP A 32 -4.84 1.70 -15.56
N VAL A 33 -5.37 0.56 -15.13
CA VAL A 33 -5.12 -0.01 -13.80
C VAL A 33 -4.06 -1.09 -13.93
N GLN A 34 -3.00 -0.98 -13.14
CA GLN A 34 -1.95 -1.99 -13.03
C GLN A 34 -2.14 -2.75 -11.72
N ILE A 35 -2.22 -4.08 -11.79
CA ILE A 35 -2.39 -4.95 -10.62
C ILE A 35 -1.17 -5.87 -10.54
N PHE A 36 -0.52 -5.92 -9.38
CA PHE A 36 0.65 -6.73 -9.09
C PHE A 36 0.34 -7.70 -7.95
N TYR A 37 0.84 -8.93 -8.04
CA TYR A 37 0.73 -9.93 -6.98
C TYR A 37 1.85 -10.98 -7.09
N GLN A 38 2.17 -11.62 -5.98
CA GLN A 38 3.16 -12.69 -5.94
C GLN A 38 2.53 -14.04 -6.29
N GLU A 39 3.25 -14.84 -7.08
CA GLU A 39 2.89 -16.23 -7.35
C GLU A 39 2.99 -17.07 -6.07
N LEU A 40 2.16 -18.12 -5.92
CA LEU A 40 2.12 -18.87 -4.65
C LEU A 40 3.36 -19.75 -4.43
N ASN A 41 3.90 -20.27 -5.53
CA ASN A 41 4.95 -21.29 -5.51
C ASN A 41 6.31 -20.74 -5.92
N THR A 42 6.43 -19.42 -6.11
CA THR A 42 7.71 -18.76 -6.43
C THR A 42 7.72 -17.36 -5.82
N THR A 43 8.90 -16.75 -5.68
CA THR A 43 9.04 -15.34 -5.31
C THR A 43 8.64 -14.36 -6.41
N ALA A 44 8.38 -14.86 -7.63
CA ALA A 44 8.08 -14.04 -8.80
C ALA A 44 6.79 -13.22 -8.63
N ILE A 45 6.85 -11.99 -9.14
CA ILE A 45 5.71 -11.08 -9.18
C ILE A 45 5.11 -11.14 -10.59
N SER A 46 3.82 -11.46 -10.64
CA SER A 46 3.00 -11.35 -11.83
C SER A 46 2.21 -10.05 -11.80
N TYR A 47 1.88 -9.53 -12.98
CA TYR A 47 1.04 -8.36 -13.12
C TYR A 47 0.04 -8.50 -14.26
N ARG A 48 -1.01 -7.70 -14.17
CA ARG A 48 -2.03 -7.57 -15.21
C ARG A 48 -2.45 -6.11 -15.33
N ARG A 49 -2.67 -5.66 -16.55
CA ARG A 49 -3.25 -4.35 -16.85
C ARG A 49 -4.74 -4.47 -17.17
N ILE A 50 -5.51 -3.47 -16.78
CA ILE A 50 -6.90 -3.28 -17.17
C ILE A 50 -7.00 -1.90 -17.80
N VAL A 51 -7.14 -1.87 -19.11
CA VAL A 51 -7.24 -0.62 -19.88
C VAL A 51 -8.68 -0.44 -20.31
N ASN A 52 -9.34 0.62 -19.84
CA ASN A 52 -10.76 0.91 -20.11
C ASN A 52 -11.66 -0.30 -19.85
N ASP A 53 -11.55 -0.85 -18.64
CA ASP A 53 -12.24 -2.06 -18.17
C ASP A 53 -11.96 -3.34 -18.98
N LYS A 54 -10.96 -3.33 -19.88
CA LYS A 54 -10.53 -4.52 -20.64
C LYS A 54 -9.23 -5.06 -20.09
N ALA A 55 -9.31 -6.26 -19.50
CA ALA A 55 -8.14 -6.97 -19.00
C ALA A 55 -7.21 -7.37 -20.15
N LYS A 56 -5.91 -7.09 -19.98
CA LYS A 56 -4.84 -7.58 -20.84
C LYS A 56 -4.33 -8.94 -20.34
N ALA A 57 -3.49 -9.57 -21.16
CA ALA A 57 -2.81 -10.79 -20.78
C ALA A 57 -1.97 -10.57 -19.51
N GLU A 58 -1.88 -11.62 -18.71
CA GLU A 58 -1.05 -11.66 -17.53
C GLU A 58 0.42 -11.82 -17.90
N GLN A 59 1.31 -11.14 -17.18
CA GLN A 59 2.73 -11.06 -17.47
C GLN A 59 3.55 -11.23 -16.20
N LYS A 60 4.79 -11.67 -16.33
CA LYS A 60 5.74 -11.77 -15.22
C LYS A 60 6.68 -10.57 -15.22
N ALA A 61 6.89 -9.99 -14.05
CA ALA A 61 7.86 -8.92 -13.87
C ALA A 61 9.29 -9.49 -13.96
N SER A 62 10.15 -8.82 -14.73
CA SER A 62 11.59 -9.13 -14.78
C SER A 62 12.30 -8.27 -13.75
N LEU A 63 12.60 -8.84 -12.57
CA LEU A 63 13.21 -8.13 -11.44
C LEU A 63 14.64 -8.62 -11.22
N SER A 64 15.60 -7.69 -11.10
CA SER A 64 17.00 -8.02 -10.79
C SER A 64 17.24 -8.23 -9.30
N ILE A 65 16.37 -7.67 -8.44
CA ILE A 65 16.35 -7.89 -7.00
C ILE A 65 15.21 -8.85 -6.69
N GLU A 66 15.54 -10.02 -6.16
CA GLU A 66 14.55 -11.04 -5.85
C GLU A 66 13.60 -10.57 -4.73
N PRO A 67 12.27 -10.65 -4.94
CA PRO A 67 11.31 -10.38 -3.88
C PRO A 67 11.36 -11.45 -2.79
N ALA A 68 11.15 -11.04 -1.53
CA ALA A 68 10.99 -12.00 -0.43
C ALA A 68 9.68 -12.79 -0.58
N TRP A 69 9.59 -13.99 0.00
CA TRP A 69 8.34 -14.74 0.05
C TRP A 69 7.28 -14.02 0.89
N GLY A 70 6.05 -13.94 0.42
CA GLY A 70 4.96 -13.24 1.11
C GLY A 70 5.16 -11.74 1.18
N THR A 71 5.99 -11.19 0.30
CA THR A 71 6.36 -9.78 0.31
C THR A 71 5.12 -8.88 0.23
N PRO A 72 4.95 -7.90 1.14
CA PRO A 72 3.97 -6.87 0.94
C PRO A 72 4.34 -6.05 -0.29
N MET A 73 3.34 -5.61 -1.04
CA MET A 73 3.55 -4.75 -2.18
C MET A 73 2.75 -3.46 -2.06
N ALA A 74 3.29 -2.41 -2.65
CA ALA A 74 2.56 -1.17 -2.91
C ALA A 74 2.94 -0.63 -4.28
N ALA A 75 2.01 0.01 -4.98
CA ALA A 75 2.26 0.54 -6.31
C ALA A 75 1.77 1.98 -6.43
N ALA A 76 2.43 2.77 -7.28
CA ALA A 76 2.02 4.11 -7.64
C ALA A 76 2.35 4.39 -9.10
N ALA A 77 1.36 4.80 -9.89
CA ALA A 77 1.58 5.22 -11.27
C ALA A 77 2.09 6.66 -11.32
N ILE A 78 2.80 7.02 -12.38
CA ILE A 78 3.13 8.40 -12.70
C ILE A 78 2.06 8.89 -13.68
N ASN A 79 1.18 9.78 -13.22
CA ASN A 79 0.11 10.32 -14.05
C ASN A 79 0.71 11.18 -15.19
N GLY A 80 0.10 11.10 -16.38
CA GLY A 80 0.49 11.92 -17.52
C GLY A 80 1.86 11.59 -18.15
N SER A 81 2.56 10.55 -17.67
CA SER A 81 3.82 10.12 -18.28
C SER A 81 3.57 9.46 -19.65
N ASN A 82 4.38 9.82 -20.64
CA ASN A 82 4.47 9.11 -21.91
C ASN A 82 5.96 8.76 -22.15
N PRO A 83 6.37 7.48 -22.09
CA PRO A 83 5.55 6.28 -21.87
C PRO A 83 4.89 6.23 -20.49
N LEU A 84 3.83 5.41 -20.32
CA LEU A 84 3.20 5.18 -19.02
C LEU A 84 4.22 4.56 -18.06
N ARG A 85 4.40 5.18 -16.88
CA ARG A 85 5.32 4.69 -15.86
C ARG A 85 4.59 4.27 -14.59
N THR A 86 5.04 3.19 -13.97
CA THR A 86 4.54 2.70 -12.68
C THR A 86 5.68 2.23 -11.81
N GLN A 87 5.63 2.58 -10.53
CA GLN A 87 6.56 2.09 -9.53
C GLN A 87 5.90 1.04 -8.66
N LEU A 88 6.60 -0.07 -8.47
CA LEU A 88 6.26 -1.11 -7.52
C LEU A 88 7.28 -1.13 -6.40
N PHE A 89 6.79 -1.21 -5.17
CA PHE A 89 7.58 -1.35 -3.97
C PHE A 89 7.33 -2.71 -3.35
N TYR A 90 8.40 -3.39 -2.95
CA TYR A 90 8.32 -4.70 -2.32
C TYR A 90 9.49 -4.91 -1.36
N LEU A 91 9.34 -5.86 -0.44
CA LEU A 91 10.43 -6.31 0.42
C LEU A 91 11.32 -7.33 -0.29
N SER A 92 12.62 -7.19 -0.09
CA SER A 92 13.66 -8.16 -0.40
C SER A 92 14.47 -8.47 0.86
N VAL A 93 15.23 -9.57 0.84
CA VAL A 93 16.14 -9.95 1.92
C VAL A 93 17.53 -10.07 1.33
N ASP A 94 18.51 -9.38 1.93
CA ASP A 94 19.90 -9.45 1.48
C ASP A 94 20.65 -10.66 2.06
N SER A 95 21.93 -10.80 1.71
CA SER A 95 22.80 -11.89 2.19
C SER A 95 23.00 -11.89 3.71
N ASP A 96 22.81 -10.74 4.37
CA ASP A 96 22.91 -10.57 5.82
C ASP A 96 21.56 -10.83 6.52
N ASN A 97 20.57 -11.33 5.78
CA ASN A 97 19.20 -11.55 6.25
C ASN A 97 18.52 -10.25 6.74
N ARG A 98 18.91 -9.09 6.20
CA ARG A 98 18.24 -7.82 6.46
C ARG A 98 17.12 -7.58 5.46
N THR A 99 15.97 -7.16 5.97
CA THR A 99 14.84 -6.73 5.16
C THR A 99 15.13 -5.37 4.53
N ASN A 100 14.96 -5.29 3.22
CA ASN A 100 15.13 -4.08 2.42
C ASN A 100 13.85 -3.77 1.65
N ILE A 101 13.58 -2.49 1.39
CA ILE A 101 12.53 -2.05 0.47
C ILE A 101 13.19 -1.82 -0.89
N ALA A 102 12.76 -2.56 -1.89
CA ALA A 102 13.15 -2.39 -3.27
C ALA A 102 12.06 -1.62 -4.04
N GLU A 103 12.50 -0.81 -4.99
CA GLU A 103 11.68 -0.16 -6.00
C GLU A 103 11.95 -0.83 -7.34
N ALA A 104 10.89 -1.13 -8.09
CA ALA A 104 10.97 -1.45 -9.51
C ALA A 104 10.17 -0.41 -10.30
N MET A 105 10.81 0.24 -11.26
CA MET A 105 10.16 1.14 -12.22
C MET A 105 9.84 0.36 -13.48
N PHE A 106 8.59 0.47 -13.91
CA PHE A 106 8.07 -0.11 -15.13
C PHE A 106 7.74 0.98 -16.14
N GLU A 107 8.13 0.80 -17.40
CA GLU A 107 7.71 1.64 -18.52
C GLU A 107 6.88 0.84 -19.51
N CYS A 108 5.78 1.43 -19.95
CA CYS A 108 4.92 0.88 -20.98
C CYS A 108 5.05 1.80 -22.21
N GLN A 109 5.87 1.35 -23.15
CA GLN A 109 6.03 2.03 -24.45
C GLN A 109 4.84 1.73 -25.37
N ASP A 110 4.27 0.52 -25.28
CA ASP A 110 3.12 0.08 -26.08
C ASP A 110 1.98 -0.45 -25.20
N SER A 111 0.75 -0.47 -25.72
CA SER A 111 -0.47 -0.87 -24.99
C SER A 111 -0.53 -2.33 -24.49
N GLU A 112 0.56 -3.10 -24.63
CA GLU A 112 0.59 -4.54 -24.38
C GLU A 112 1.38 -4.95 -23.13
N SER A 113 2.57 -4.41 -22.86
CA SER A 113 3.42 -4.88 -21.75
C SER A 113 4.25 -3.78 -21.11
N PHE A 114 4.65 -3.99 -19.85
CA PHE A 114 5.69 -3.19 -19.19
C PHE A 114 7.07 -3.83 -19.35
N SER A 115 8.08 -3.00 -19.56
CA SER A 115 9.48 -3.35 -19.33
C SER A 115 9.94 -2.80 -17.98
N THR A 116 10.72 -3.57 -17.23
CA THR A 116 11.38 -3.08 -16.02
C THR A 116 12.58 -2.23 -16.44
N VAL A 117 12.57 -0.94 -16.11
CA VAL A 117 13.67 -0.02 -16.46
C VAL A 117 14.66 0.21 -15.34
N SER A 118 14.23 0.05 -14.09
CA SER A 118 15.11 0.07 -12.94
C SER A 118 14.59 -0.85 -11.86
N ASN A 119 15.51 -1.39 -11.06
CA ASN A 119 15.17 -2.15 -9.88
C ASN A 119 16.28 -2.01 -8.82
N THR A 120 16.00 -1.24 -7.76
CA THR A 120 17.00 -0.76 -6.79
C THR A 120 16.51 -0.86 -5.35
N VAL A 121 17.43 -0.99 -4.40
CA VAL A 121 17.11 -0.89 -2.97
C VAL A 121 17.01 0.57 -2.57
N ILE A 122 15.87 0.99 -2.03
CA ILE A 122 15.60 2.39 -1.63
C ILE A 122 15.67 2.59 -0.11
N SER A 123 15.61 1.51 0.68
CA SER A 123 15.80 1.59 2.14
C SER A 123 17.26 1.75 2.56
N GLY A 124 18.22 1.70 1.64
CA GLY A 124 19.63 1.92 1.95
C GLY A 124 19.93 3.34 2.44
N SER A 125 19.03 4.30 2.20
CA SER A 125 19.18 5.69 2.61
C SER A 125 18.57 6.03 3.98
N VAL A 126 18.08 5.04 4.74
CA VAL A 126 17.52 5.27 6.08
C VAL A 126 18.39 4.70 7.20
N ASP A 127 18.51 5.45 8.29
CA ASP A 127 19.39 5.13 9.42
C ASP A 127 18.98 3.89 10.24
N ARG A 128 17.75 3.40 10.06
CA ARG A 128 17.18 2.31 10.85
C ARG A 128 16.60 1.22 9.98
N LEU A 129 16.75 -0.01 10.44
CA LEU A 129 16.30 -1.21 9.74
C LEU A 129 14.77 -1.22 9.55
N VAL A 130 14.37 -1.70 8.38
CA VAL A 130 12.98 -2.00 8.03
C VAL A 130 12.50 -3.16 8.90
N HIS A 131 11.29 -3.07 9.44
CA HIS A 131 10.69 -4.16 10.19
C HIS A 131 10.37 -5.33 9.24
N PRO A 132 10.79 -6.58 9.53
CA PRO A 132 10.56 -7.72 8.63
C PRO A 132 9.08 -7.97 8.30
N GLU A 133 8.19 -7.77 9.28
CA GLU A 133 6.74 -7.93 9.08
C GLU A 133 6.01 -6.68 8.59
N THR A 134 6.73 -5.60 8.25
CA THR A 134 6.10 -4.36 7.78
C THR A 134 5.15 -4.65 6.62
N LYS A 135 4.07 -3.88 6.50
CA LYS A 135 3.31 -3.78 5.26
C LYS A 135 3.72 -2.51 4.53
N LEU A 136 3.37 -2.40 3.25
CA LEU A 136 3.73 -1.25 2.42
C LEU A 136 2.46 -0.56 1.92
N SER A 137 2.52 0.77 1.84
CA SER A 137 1.56 1.58 1.10
C SER A 137 2.33 2.65 0.35
N ALA A 138 1.95 2.91 -0.90
CA ALA A 138 2.58 3.92 -1.74
C ALA A 138 1.55 4.98 -2.10
N LEU A 139 1.99 6.23 -2.11
CA LEU A 139 1.14 7.36 -2.44
C LEU A 139 1.94 8.37 -3.25
N ARG A 140 1.42 8.71 -4.42
CA ARG A 140 1.89 9.84 -5.21
C ARG A 140 1.09 11.09 -4.87
N LEU A 141 1.77 12.21 -4.65
CA LEU A 141 1.22 13.50 -4.21
C LEU A 141 1.53 14.58 -5.25
N GLY A 142 0.67 14.70 -6.26
CA GLY A 142 1.00 15.47 -7.48
C GLY A 142 1.98 14.71 -8.36
N ASP A 143 2.68 15.40 -9.27
CA ASP A 143 3.45 14.71 -10.31
C ASP A 143 4.84 14.23 -9.81
N ASP A 144 5.46 14.95 -8.86
CA ASP A 144 6.88 14.77 -8.53
C ASP A 144 7.13 14.11 -7.17
N LEU A 145 6.09 13.95 -6.35
CA LEU A 145 6.27 13.48 -4.97
C LEU A 145 5.73 12.07 -4.78
N LEU A 146 6.58 11.22 -4.22
CA LEU A 146 6.22 9.85 -3.91
C LEU A 146 6.58 9.52 -2.46
N ARG A 147 5.67 8.82 -1.80
CA ARG A 147 5.81 8.37 -0.42
C ARG A 147 5.59 6.87 -0.35
N VAL A 148 6.48 6.18 0.35
CA VAL A 148 6.33 4.76 0.68
C VAL A 148 6.28 4.64 2.19
N PHE A 149 5.14 4.19 2.70
CA PHE A 149 4.90 4.04 4.12
C PHE A 149 5.23 2.61 4.56
N TYR A 150 5.96 2.50 5.65
CA TYR A 150 6.46 1.24 6.20
C TYR A 150 6.70 1.38 7.71
N GLN A 151 7.02 0.28 8.38
CA GLN A 151 7.43 0.25 9.78
C GLN A 151 8.93 0.00 9.89
N GLN A 152 9.57 0.72 10.82
CA GLN A 152 10.90 0.38 11.32
C GLN A 152 10.81 -0.65 12.45
N THR A 153 11.95 -1.23 12.82
CA THR A 153 12.04 -2.24 13.91
C THR A 153 11.52 -1.74 15.27
N ASP A 154 11.45 -0.42 15.51
CA ASP A 154 10.78 0.17 16.69
C ASP A 154 9.24 0.25 16.55
N SER A 155 8.67 -0.40 15.52
CA SER A 155 7.26 -0.40 15.13
C SER A 155 6.66 0.96 14.77
N SER A 156 7.49 2.00 14.68
CA SER A 156 7.02 3.30 14.22
C SER A 156 6.74 3.29 12.74
N ILE A 157 5.66 3.94 12.33
CA ILE A 157 5.35 4.16 10.92
C ILE A 157 6.21 5.31 10.42
N GLN A 158 6.89 5.06 9.32
CA GLN A 158 7.74 5.98 8.60
C GLN A 158 7.16 6.25 7.22
N ALA A 159 7.59 7.34 6.61
CA ALA A 159 7.49 7.54 5.17
C ALA A 159 8.90 7.63 4.60
N LEU A 160 9.23 6.78 3.63
CA LEU A 160 10.30 7.01 2.68
C LEU A 160 9.79 8.05 1.67
N ARG A 161 10.49 9.15 1.52
CA ARG A 161 10.13 10.26 0.66
C ARG A 161 11.07 10.30 -0.52
N TRP A 162 10.51 10.31 -1.71
CA TRP A 162 11.20 10.76 -2.90
C TRP A 162 10.81 12.21 -3.17
N ASP A 163 11.82 13.07 -3.27
CA ASP A 163 11.74 14.33 -3.97
C ASP A 163 12.88 14.38 -4.99
N ASP A 164 12.59 14.85 -6.21
CA ASP A 164 13.55 14.82 -7.33
C ASP A 164 14.88 15.54 -7.02
N LYS A 165 14.91 16.38 -5.99
CA LYS A 165 16.09 17.17 -5.58
C LYS A 165 16.92 16.54 -4.47
N SER A 166 16.34 15.74 -3.57
CA SER A 166 17.07 15.17 -2.41
C SER A 166 17.08 13.65 -2.40
N GLY A 167 16.42 13.01 -3.38
CA GLY A 167 16.38 11.56 -3.49
C GLY A 167 15.55 10.93 -2.39
N TRP A 168 15.88 9.69 -2.03
CA TRP A 168 15.17 8.95 -0.98
C TRP A 168 15.66 9.31 0.43
N TYR A 169 14.76 9.73 1.31
CA TYR A 169 15.05 9.90 2.75
C TYR A 169 13.84 9.55 3.62
N GLY A 170 14.09 9.15 4.87
CA GLY A 170 13.05 8.72 5.81
C GLY A 170 12.58 9.81 6.76
N ASN A 171 11.29 9.81 7.08
CA ASN A 171 10.75 10.59 8.19
C ASN A 171 9.78 9.78 9.04
N LYS A 172 9.86 10.02 10.36
CA LYS A 172 8.95 9.43 11.33
C LYS A 172 7.58 10.06 11.22
N VAL A 173 6.54 9.24 11.04
CA VAL A 173 5.16 9.70 10.90
C VAL A 173 4.34 9.36 12.13
N ARG A 174 4.55 8.17 12.73
CA ARG A 174 3.77 7.77 13.91
C ARG A 174 4.53 6.87 14.88
N GLN A 175 4.29 7.10 16.17
CA GLN A 175 4.67 6.22 17.28
C GLN A 175 3.39 5.54 17.83
N ASN A 176 3.45 4.26 18.19
CA ASN A 176 2.33 3.43 18.70
C ASN A 176 1.41 2.78 17.65
N ALA A 177 1.99 2.32 16.53
CA ALA A 177 1.33 1.36 15.66
C ALA A 177 1.64 -0.06 16.13
N HIS A 178 0.71 -1.00 15.96
CA HIS A 178 0.96 -2.40 16.24
C HIS A 178 2.05 -2.93 15.27
N PRO A 179 3.06 -3.69 15.74
CA PRO A 179 4.05 -4.33 14.87
C PRO A 179 3.36 -5.17 13.77
N GLY A 180 3.82 -5.03 12.53
CA GLY A 180 3.28 -5.75 11.38
C GLY A 180 1.87 -5.32 10.95
N THR A 181 1.32 -4.22 11.48
CA THR A 181 0.01 -3.71 11.05
C THR A 181 -0.03 -3.46 9.56
N ALA A 182 -1.18 -3.74 8.94
CA ALA A 182 -1.49 -3.17 7.64
C ALA A 182 -1.43 -1.64 7.71
N ILE A 183 -0.89 -1.04 6.66
CA ILE A 183 -0.82 0.41 6.47
C ILE A 183 -1.58 0.71 5.19
N ALA A 184 -2.54 1.61 5.27
CA ALA A 184 -3.22 2.16 4.11
C ALA A 184 -3.14 3.67 4.15
N VAL A 185 -3.06 4.28 2.98
CA VAL A 185 -2.96 5.73 2.87
C VAL A 185 -3.93 6.25 1.82
N ALA A 186 -4.60 7.35 2.15
CA ALA A 186 -5.46 8.08 1.22
C ALA A 186 -5.15 9.58 1.31
N ALA A 187 -4.98 10.24 0.17
CA ALA A 187 -4.76 11.69 0.12
C ALA A 187 -5.18 12.24 -1.25
N ALA A 188 -5.63 13.49 -1.25
CA ALA A 188 -5.88 14.27 -2.46
C ALA A 188 -4.71 15.23 -2.71
N GLU A 189 -4.13 15.73 -1.62
CA GLU A 189 -3.07 16.72 -1.61
C GLU A 189 -2.15 16.50 -0.41
N ARG A 190 -1.07 17.29 -0.38
CA ARG A 190 0.02 17.16 0.60
C ARG A 190 -0.38 17.46 2.05
N LYS A 191 -1.43 18.26 2.29
CA LYS A 191 -1.78 18.77 3.62
C LYS A 191 -2.54 17.77 4.49
N ALA A 192 -3.23 16.81 3.87
CA ALA A 192 -4.14 15.90 4.54
C ALA A 192 -3.94 14.47 4.05
N VAL A 193 -2.79 13.88 4.41
CA VAL A 193 -2.50 12.48 4.14
C VAL A 193 -3.08 11.64 5.28
N HIS A 194 -4.14 10.88 5.00
CA HIS A 194 -4.77 9.98 5.95
C HIS A 194 -4.03 8.65 5.98
N ILE A 195 -3.54 8.27 7.16
CA ILE A 195 -2.79 7.03 7.37
C ILE A 195 -3.57 6.16 8.32
N PHE A 196 -4.02 5.01 7.82
CA PHE A 196 -4.77 4.02 8.56
C PHE A 196 -3.86 2.89 9.01
N TYR A 197 -4.02 2.48 10.25
CA TYR A 197 -3.21 1.45 10.89
C TYR A 197 -3.91 0.94 12.15
N VAL A 198 -3.48 -0.18 12.69
CA VAL A 198 -3.95 -0.68 13.98
C VAL A 198 -3.10 -0.13 15.11
N GLY A 199 -3.75 0.47 16.11
CA GLY A 199 -3.08 1.04 17.28
C GLY A 199 -2.53 -0.05 18.19
N LEU A 200 -1.30 0.14 18.68
CA LEU A 200 -0.63 -0.84 19.56
C LEU A 200 -1.43 -1.15 20.83
N THR A 201 -1.95 -0.13 21.50
CA THR A 201 -2.65 -0.28 22.78
C THR A 201 -4.14 -0.56 22.61
N SER A 202 -4.79 0.09 21.64
CA SER A 202 -6.23 -0.03 21.46
C SER A 202 -6.63 -1.28 20.67
N MET A 203 -5.73 -1.85 19.87
CA MET A 203 -6.02 -2.95 18.94
C MET A 203 -7.19 -2.64 17.99
N THR A 204 -7.46 -1.34 17.78
CA THR A 204 -8.51 -0.81 16.90
C THR A 204 -7.88 -0.17 15.67
N LEU A 205 -8.65 -0.07 14.59
CA LEU A 205 -8.27 0.72 13.43
C LEU A 205 -8.24 2.21 13.81
N ARG A 206 -7.11 2.84 13.54
CA ARG A 206 -6.80 4.24 13.83
C ARG A 206 -6.54 4.96 12.53
N VAL A 207 -6.81 6.26 12.53
CA VAL A 207 -6.39 7.18 11.48
C VAL A 207 -5.54 8.29 12.08
N SER A 208 -4.40 8.58 11.44
CA SER A 208 -3.61 9.79 11.70
C SER A 208 -3.61 10.66 10.44
N ILE A 209 -3.53 11.97 10.62
CA ILE A 209 -3.38 12.93 9.53
C ILE A 209 -1.93 13.41 9.52
N TYR A 210 -1.28 13.22 8.38
CA TYR A 210 0.08 13.67 8.11
C TYR A 210 0.04 14.85 7.12
N ASP A 211 0.73 15.93 7.48
CA ASP A 211 0.95 17.08 6.60
C ASP A 211 2.36 16.97 6.00
N ASP A 212 2.41 16.59 4.73
CA ASP A 212 3.66 16.42 3.99
C ASP A 212 4.38 17.74 3.71
N GLN A 213 3.66 18.87 3.70
CA GLN A 213 4.28 20.18 3.43
C GLN A 213 5.20 20.62 4.57
N LEU A 214 4.86 20.26 5.79
CA LEU A 214 5.64 20.66 6.96
C LEU A 214 6.87 19.77 7.20
N GLY A 215 7.08 18.76 6.36
CA GLY A 215 8.23 17.86 6.42
C GLY A 215 8.32 17.09 7.75
N PRO A 216 9.53 16.66 8.18
CA PRO A 216 9.70 15.83 9.37
C PRO A 216 9.30 16.54 10.69
N LYS A 217 9.15 17.87 10.69
CA LYS A 217 8.87 18.67 11.89
C LYS A 217 7.41 19.07 12.07
N GLY A 218 6.58 19.06 11.02
CA GLY A 218 5.17 19.41 11.17
C GLY A 218 4.22 18.23 11.05
N PHE A 219 4.60 17.14 11.69
CA PHE A 219 3.61 16.42 12.46
C PHE A 219 3.02 17.42 13.48
N ARG A 220 1.96 18.15 13.12
CA ARG A 220 1.02 18.62 14.14
C ARG A 220 0.69 17.36 14.91
N ARG A 221 0.83 17.35 16.25
CA ARG A 221 0.44 16.24 17.11
C ARG A 221 -0.98 15.83 16.72
N ALA A 222 -1.12 14.96 15.73
CA ALA A 222 -2.40 14.61 15.20
C ALA A 222 -2.92 13.64 16.23
N SER A 223 -3.96 14.07 16.92
CA SER A 223 -4.85 13.17 17.64
C SER A 223 -5.16 12.03 16.66
N SER A 224 -4.57 10.87 16.90
CA SER A 224 -5.03 9.68 16.20
C SER A 224 -6.45 9.45 16.68
N ALA A 225 -7.40 9.40 15.77
CA ALA A 225 -8.78 9.09 16.10
C ALA A 225 -9.00 7.58 15.89
N GLU A 226 -9.89 7.00 16.70
CA GLU A 226 -10.44 5.70 16.34
C GLU A 226 -11.35 5.92 15.14
N VAL A 227 -11.28 5.00 14.19
CA VAL A 227 -12.25 4.97 13.11
C VAL A 227 -13.54 4.43 13.70
N GLY A 228 -14.61 5.24 13.67
CA GLY A 228 -15.89 4.90 14.29
C GLY A 228 -16.53 3.67 13.63
N GLY A 229 -17.19 2.83 14.43
CA GLY A 229 -17.86 1.62 13.94
C GLY A 229 -16.91 0.48 13.56
N THR A 230 -15.64 0.53 13.97
CA THR A 230 -14.70 -0.58 13.76
C THR A 230 -14.98 -1.72 14.73
N PRO A 231 -14.92 -3.00 14.31
CA PRO A 231 -14.95 -4.11 15.24
C PRO A 231 -13.75 -4.00 16.17
N SER A 232 -14.00 -3.77 17.46
CA SER A 232 -12.95 -3.86 18.47
C SER A 232 -12.54 -5.33 18.64
N SER A 233 -11.24 -5.58 18.84
CA SER A 233 -10.63 -6.82 19.35
C SER A 233 -10.07 -7.91 18.43
N ASP A 234 -10.18 -7.84 17.09
CA ASP A 234 -9.79 -9.00 16.25
C ASP A 234 -8.63 -8.79 15.24
N TRP A 235 -7.77 -7.78 15.36
CA TRP A 235 -6.64 -7.63 14.42
C TRP A 235 -5.75 -8.88 14.33
N ARG A 236 -5.37 -9.23 13.10
CA ARG A 236 -4.44 -10.29 12.72
C ARG A 236 -3.48 -9.78 11.63
N PRO A 237 -2.25 -10.32 11.54
CA PRO A 237 -1.32 -10.01 10.46
C PRO A 237 -1.86 -10.29 9.05
N THR A 238 -2.84 -11.18 8.91
CA THR A 238 -3.53 -11.51 7.66
C THR A 238 -4.57 -10.48 7.23
N ASN A 239 -4.87 -9.45 8.05
CA ASN A 239 -5.79 -8.41 7.65
C ASN A 239 -5.21 -7.53 6.55
N SER A 240 -6.01 -7.31 5.51
CA SER A 240 -5.71 -6.41 4.41
C SER A 240 -6.42 -5.08 4.58
N LEU A 241 -5.74 -4.01 4.18
CA LEU A 241 -6.19 -2.63 4.29
C LEU A 241 -5.76 -1.88 3.04
N THR A 242 -6.65 -1.08 2.46
CA THR A 242 -6.30 -0.18 1.35
C THR A 242 -7.00 1.16 1.50
N GLY A 243 -6.36 2.23 1.04
CA GLY A 243 -6.85 3.59 1.14
C GLY A 243 -6.91 4.18 -0.25
N ILE A 244 -8.00 4.88 -0.57
CA ILE A 244 -8.17 5.57 -1.85
C ILE A 244 -8.76 6.96 -1.63
N HIS A 245 -8.49 7.83 -2.59
CA HIS A 245 -9.21 9.08 -2.78
C HIS A 245 -10.02 8.96 -4.08
N VAL A 246 -11.30 9.30 -4.03
CA VAL A 246 -12.19 9.33 -5.19
C VAL A 246 -12.42 10.80 -5.54
N ALA A 247 -11.81 11.25 -6.64
CA ALA A 247 -11.72 12.68 -6.96
C ALA A 247 -13.07 13.32 -7.30
N GLY A 248 -13.99 12.57 -7.90
CA GLY A 248 -15.28 13.04 -8.40
C GLY A 248 -16.27 13.40 -7.29
N ASP A 249 -16.16 12.77 -6.12
CA ASP A 249 -16.94 13.11 -4.94
C ASP A 249 -16.08 13.68 -3.80
N GLY A 250 -14.76 13.83 -4.01
CA GLY A 250 -13.79 14.30 -3.02
C GLY A 250 -13.65 13.39 -1.80
N SER A 251 -14.15 12.15 -1.86
CA SER A 251 -14.20 11.26 -0.70
C SER A 251 -12.88 10.54 -0.47
N PHE A 252 -12.51 10.43 0.80
CA PHE A 252 -11.46 9.52 1.26
C PHE A 252 -12.10 8.25 1.77
N ARG A 253 -11.61 7.10 1.31
CA ARG A 253 -12.13 5.80 1.68
C ARG A 253 -11.01 4.89 2.14
N CYS A 254 -11.28 4.09 3.16
CA CYS A 254 -10.43 3.02 3.63
C CYS A 254 -11.25 1.73 3.61
N TYR A 255 -10.73 0.69 2.98
CA TYR A 255 -11.37 -0.62 2.97
C TYR A 255 -10.55 -1.57 3.81
N TRP A 256 -11.23 -2.41 4.58
CA TRP A 256 -10.64 -3.36 5.52
C TRP A 256 -11.32 -4.71 5.43
N SER A 257 -10.54 -5.79 5.34
CA SER A 257 -11.07 -7.15 5.43
C SER A 257 -11.20 -7.56 6.89
N GLN A 258 -12.40 -7.97 7.29
CA GLN A 258 -12.63 -8.52 8.61
C GLN A 258 -11.97 -9.90 8.75
N PRO A 259 -11.21 -10.17 9.83
CA PRO A 259 -10.35 -11.34 9.92
C PRO A 259 -11.08 -12.68 10.06
N ASN A 260 -12.33 -12.68 10.53
CA ASN A 260 -13.05 -13.93 10.84
C ASN A 260 -13.81 -14.51 9.64
N ASN A 261 -14.28 -13.66 8.73
CA ASN A 261 -15.17 -14.01 7.60
C ASN A 261 -14.68 -13.48 6.25
N GLY A 262 -13.66 -12.62 6.23
CA GLY A 262 -13.16 -11.97 5.02
C GLY A 262 -14.07 -10.87 4.47
N ASP A 263 -15.15 -10.50 5.18
CA ASP A 263 -16.08 -9.45 4.73
C ASP A 263 -15.35 -8.10 4.64
N ILE A 264 -15.59 -7.34 3.57
CA ILE A 264 -14.94 -6.06 3.35
C ILE A 264 -15.83 -4.93 3.89
N TYR A 265 -15.26 -4.16 4.82
CA TYR A 265 -15.86 -2.95 5.37
C TYR A 265 -15.28 -1.73 4.66
N THR A 266 -16.14 -0.74 4.42
CA THR A 266 -15.76 0.55 3.88
C THR A 266 -15.90 1.59 4.98
N TYR A 267 -14.84 2.33 5.22
CA TYR A 267 -14.83 3.52 6.04
C TYR A 267 -14.66 4.72 5.13
N TRP A 268 -15.53 5.71 5.23
CA TRP A 268 -15.40 6.96 4.49
C TRP A 268 -15.43 8.13 5.46
N ARG A 269 -14.91 9.26 4.99
CA ARG A 269 -14.88 10.50 5.76
C ARG A 269 -16.11 11.35 5.46
N ASP A 270 -16.90 11.63 6.49
CA ASP A 270 -18.02 12.57 6.46
C ASP A 270 -17.65 13.79 7.33
N ASP A 271 -17.44 14.95 6.70
CA ASP A 271 -16.87 16.18 7.27
C ASP A 271 -15.59 15.96 8.11
N SER A 272 -15.78 15.61 9.39
CA SER A 272 -14.74 15.44 10.41
C SER A 272 -14.65 14.05 11.00
N ARG A 273 -15.57 13.13 10.67
CA ARG A 273 -15.66 11.80 11.27
C ARG A 273 -15.48 10.72 10.23
N TRP A 274 -14.87 9.62 10.66
CA TRP A 274 -14.82 8.41 9.88
C TRP A 274 -16.01 7.53 10.27
N ILE A 275 -16.82 7.17 9.28
CA ILE A 275 -18.00 6.33 9.44
C ILE A 275 -17.75 5.02 8.71
N GLY A 276 -18.04 3.90 9.37
CA GLY A 276 -17.93 2.56 8.81
C GLY A 276 -19.28 2.00 8.37
N THR A 277 -19.28 1.31 7.24
CA THR A 277 -20.39 0.46 6.81
C THR A 277 -19.86 -0.84 6.23
N HIS A 278 -20.66 -1.88 6.34
CA HIS A 278 -20.44 -3.12 5.61
C HIS A 278 -21.17 -3.02 4.26
N GLU A 279 -20.43 -3.11 3.17
CA GLU A 279 -21.01 -3.12 1.83
C GLU A 279 -20.80 -4.51 1.19
N ALA A 280 -21.84 -5.34 1.24
CA ALA A 280 -21.78 -6.72 0.72
C ALA A 280 -21.35 -6.81 -0.77
N ARG A 281 -21.48 -5.71 -1.53
CA ARG A 281 -21.06 -5.63 -2.95
C ARG A 281 -19.59 -5.92 -3.20
N TRP A 282 -18.71 -5.68 -2.21
CA TRP A 282 -17.28 -5.95 -2.35
C TRP A 282 -16.92 -7.43 -2.17
N GLY A 283 -17.86 -8.23 -1.66
CA GLY A 283 -17.66 -9.65 -1.43
C GLY A 283 -16.73 -9.93 -0.26
N ARG A 284 -16.02 -11.06 -0.36
CA ARG A 284 -15.10 -11.57 0.66
C ARG A 284 -13.72 -11.78 0.10
N VAL A 285 -12.72 -11.66 0.95
CA VAL A 285 -11.32 -11.88 0.61
C VAL A 285 -10.66 -12.82 1.61
N GLU A 286 -9.92 -13.80 1.10
CA GLU A 286 -9.12 -14.72 1.90
C GLU A 286 -7.70 -14.19 2.16
N GLY A 287 -7.15 -13.35 1.25
CA GLY A 287 -5.80 -12.79 1.35
C GLY A 287 -5.69 -11.27 1.14
N GLY A 288 -4.75 -10.86 0.31
CA GLY A 288 -4.49 -9.47 -0.06
C GLY A 288 -5.55 -8.86 -0.96
N PHE A 289 -5.82 -7.57 -0.78
CA PHE A 289 -6.51 -6.77 -1.79
C PHE A 289 -5.92 -5.38 -1.87
N ALA A 290 -6.10 -4.75 -3.04
CA ALA A 290 -5.70 -3.37 -3.29
C ALA A 290 -6.84 -2.59 -3.92
N GLY A 291 -6.91 -1.30 -3.63
CA GLY A 291 -7.89 -0.39 -4.19
C GLY A 291 -7.26 0.73 -5.00
N VAL A 292 -8.00 1.20 -6.00
CA VAL A 292 -7.70 2.44 -6.73
C VAL A 292 -8.97 3.27 -6.87
N GLY A 293 -8.83 4.59 -6.88
CA GLY A 293 -9.92 5.55 -7.08
C GLY A 293 -9.52 6.60 -8.11
N TRP A 294 -10.44 6.96 -9.00
CA TRP A 294 -10.26 8.01 -10.01
C TRP A 294 -11.61 8.52 -10.45
N SER A 295 -11.73 9.81 -10.79
CA SER A 295 -13.02 10.42 -11.11
C SER A 295 -14.07 10.01 -10.06
N ASP A 296 -15.25 9.53 -10.46
CA ASP A 296 -16.31 9.00 -9.60
C ASP A 296 -16.21 7.48 -9.34
N GLN A 297 -15.10 6.85 -9.75
CA GLN A 297 -14.91 5.40 -9.70
C GLN A 297 -14.04 4.97 -8.52
N ALA A 298 -14.41 3.82 -7.96
CA ALA A 298 -13.56 3.01 -7.09
C ALA A 298 -13.53 1.57 -7.61
N ARG A 299 -12.36 0.94 -7.53
CA ARG A 299 -12.19 -0.49 -7.82
C ARG A 299 -11.38 -1.15 -6.72
N LEU A 300 -11.77 -2.37 -6.36
CA LEU A 300 -11.00 -3.26 -5.51
C LEU A 300 -10.58 -4.48 -6.32
N SER A 301 -9.30 -4.84 -6.21
CA SER A 301 -8.72 -6.03 -6.83
C SER A 301 -8.43 -7.06 -5.76
N LEU A 302 -9.06 -8.24 -5.90
CA LEU A 302 -8.96 -9.37 -4.98
C LEU A 302 -8.18 -10.52 -5.67
N ARG A 303 -7.30 -11.23 -4.98
CA ARG A 303 -6.55 -12.37 -5.53
C ARG A 303 -6.32 -13.50 -4.52
#